data_AF-A0A3C1LNA3-F1
#
_entry.id   AF-A0A3C1LNA3-F1
#
_cell.length_a   1.000
_cell.length_b   1.000
_cell.length_c   1.000
_cell.angle_alpha   90.00
_cell.angle_beta   90.00
_cell.angle_gamma   90.00
#
_symmetry.space_group_name_H-M   'P 1'
#
loop_
_entity.id
_entity.type
_entity.pdbx_description
1 polymer ?
#
loop_
_entity_poly.entity_id
_entity_poly.type
_entity_poly.pdbx_seq_one_letter_code
_entity_poly.pdbx_strand_id
1 'polypeptide(L)'
;MKRIIILLAVAALVLGGCVSNRAMRAEQKKTQALHARQGKQETELEMLRKEYLQIKERLDELMLGFDEHEQLILAIEPMQYELESGAEDLAFLQDQVATLVDRVADVINDQNLASQRQADQAVEIARLREQAEQNLTELIDLQIADLREELRQIEADADFILDAITDNIAQIKQESAAAGSEFALLEGEHGLNALKADLDDLREIVVDLYSEFAASGMVASEEMEQRLGEESGKRVQMMDDILNRISTVEGELRGSMGHRTAAVDEDLQEIRADVDQLSQEVGTLREEQLSSIGDIKSDVATLRKKVESVSNNVGEISSDLEAVISVERAKKEKARLAEIKAKYDAALKAYSRFKHEESILMFEEFISIYPDEELTPNAYYWLAENYYAGKKWTTAADIFQEVIDRFPKHPKARDAYLKLGMTYYNMDMKLQARDVFQLIKDLYPKHSRMDLVNRYLQLTANL
;
A
#
# COMPACT_ATOMS: atom_id res chain seq x y z
N MET A 1 38.23 -133.13 -103.20
CA MET A 1 37.78 -132.81 -101.82
C MET A 1 38.74 -131.91 -101.03
N LYS A 2 40.07 -132.14 -100.98
CA LYS A 2 41.00 -131.34 -100.16
C LYS A 2 41.03 -129.82 -100.43
N ARG A 3 40.76 -129.35 -101.66
CA ARG A 3 40.77 -127.90 -102.01
C ARG A 3 39.57 -127.11 -101.44
N ILE A 4 38.42 -127.75 -101.21
CA ILE A 4 37.21 -127.07 -100.72
C ILE A 4 37.29 -126.80 -99.22
N ILE A 5 37.91 -127.70 -98.46
CA ILE A 5 38.07 -127.57 -97.01
C ILE A 5 39.02 -126.40 -96.67
N ILE A 6 40.07 -126.20 -97.46
CA ILE A 6 41.02 -125.10 -97.25
C ILE A 6 40.34 -123.74 -97.52
N LEU A 7 39.51 -123.63 -98.55
CA LEU A 7 38.78 -122.40 -98.85
C LEU A 7 37.76 -122.03 -97.76
N LEU A 8 37.07 -123.02 -97.18
CA LEU A 8 36.14 -122.78 -96.07
C LEU A 8 36.86 -122.38 -94.78
N ALA A 9 38.04 -122.94 -94.49
CA ALA A 9 38.85 -122.55 -93.34
C ALA A 9 39.38 -121.10 -93.45
N VAL A 10 39.79 -120.67 -94.65
CA VAL A 10 40.22 -119.29 -94.89
C VAL A 10 39.04 -118.32 -94.79
N ALA A 11 37.87 -118.68 -95.32
CA ALA A 11 36.67 -117.86 -95.17
C ALA A 11 36.23 -117.70 -93.70
N ALA A 12 36.34 -118.76 -92.89
CA ALA A 12 36.02 -118.71 -91.46
C ALA A 12 37.01 -117.83 -90.66
N LEU A 13 38.30 -117.84 -91.01
CA LEU A 13 39.31 -116.98 -90.38
C LEU A 13 39.16 -115.50 -90.75
N VAL A 14 38.81 -115.20 -92.00
CA VAL A 14 38.55 -113.82 -92.45
C VAL A 14 37.27 -113.25 -91.84
N LEU A 15 36.21 -114.07 -91.74
CA LEU A 15 34.96 -113.66 -91.09
C LEU A 15 35.11 -113.51 -89.57
N GLY A 16 35.91 -114.36 -88.91
CA GLY A 16 36.23 -114.22 -87.49
C GLY A 16 37.04 -112.95 -87.16
N GLY A 17 37.99 -112.57 -88.02
CA GLY A 17 38.78 -111.33 -87.87
C GLY A 17 37.96 -110.04 -88.04
N CYS A 18 36.94 -110.03 -88.90
CA CYS A 18 36.09 -108.86 -89.12
C CYS A 18 35.09 -108.61 -87.98
N VAL A 19 34.61 -109.66 -87.30
CA VAL A 19 33.67 -109.55 -86.17
C VAL A 19 34.37 -109.05 -84.90
N SER A 20 35.61 -109.51 -84.63
CA SER A 20 36.42 -109.07 -83.49
C SER A 20 36.78 -107.57 -83.52
N ASN A 21 37.09 -107.04 -84.71
CA ASN A 21 37.52 -105.64 -84.88
C ASN A 21 36.36 -104.63 -84.72
N ARG A 22 35.11 -105.01 -85.05
CA ARG A 22 33.93 -104.15 -84.78
C ARG A 22 33.55 -104.13 -83.30
N ALA A 23 33.61 -105.27 -82.62
CA ALA A 23 33.30 -105.36 -81.19
C ALA A 23 34.29 -104.53 -80.36
N MET A 24 35.59 -104.63 -80.64
CA MET A 24 36.61 -103.87 -79.92
C MET A 24 36.45 -102.35 -80.10
N ARG A 25 36.15 -101.87 -81.33
CA ARG A 25 35.89 -100.44 -81.58
C ARG A 25 34.62 -99.92 -80.89
N ALA A 26 33.60 -100.75 -80.75
CA ALA A 26 32.39 -100.39 -80.02
C ALA A 26 32.65 -100.25 -78.51
N GLU A 27 33.47 -101.14 -77.95
CA GLU A 27 33.89 -101.09 -76.56
C GLU A 27 34.80 -99.88 -76.28
N GLN A 28 35.72 -99.55 -77.19
CA GLN A 28 36.60 -98.38 -77.12
C GLN A 28 35.82 -97.05 -77.14
N LYS A 29 34.74 -96.97 -77.94
CA LYS A 29 33.83 -95.81 -77.92
C LYS A 29 33.07 -95.70 -76.61
N LYS A 30 32.69 -96.83 -76.00
CA LYS A 30 31.96 -96.85 -74.73
C LYS A 30 32.85 -96.39 -73.57
N THR A 31 34.12 -96.79 -73.54
CA THR A 31 35.12 -96.30 -72.58
C THR A 31 35.45 -94.83 -72.77
N GLN A 32 35.59 -94.35 -74.01
CA GLN A 32 35.76 -92.91 -74.28
C GLN A 32 34.55 -92.09 -73.81
N ALA A 33 33.32 -92.57 -74.04
CA ALA A 33 32.11 -91.91 -73.56
C ALA A 33 32.02 -91.90 -72.02
N LEU A 34 32.48 -92.96 -71.35
CA LEU A 34 32.58 -93.02 -69.89
C LEU A 34 33.60 -92.04 -69.34
N HIS A 35 34.80 -91.95 -69.93
CA HIS A 35 35.82 -90.97 -69.52
C HIS A 35 35.37 -89.53 -69.75
N ALA A 36 34.69 -89.25 -70.87
CA ALA A 36 34.10 -87.92 -71.11
C ALA A 36 33.02 -87.58 -70.06
N ARG A 37 32.23 -88.57 -69.62
CA ARG A 37 31.22 -88.39 -68.58
C ARG A 37 31.85 -88.18 -67.20
N GLN A 38 32.92 -88.91 -66.87
CA GLN A 38 33.71 -88.71 -65.65
C GLN A 38 34.35 -87.32 -65.62
N GLY A 39 35.01 -86.89 -66.70
CA GLY A 39 35.61 -85.55 -66.76
C GLY A 39 34.58 -84.42 -66.61
N LYS A 40 33.36 -84.62 -67.12
CA LYS A 40 32.25 -83.67 -66.91
C LYS A 40 31.76 -83.66 -65.46
N GLN A 41 31.69 -84.82 -64.81
CA GLN A 41 31.33 -84.93 -63.40
C GLN A 41 32.40 -84.32 -62.48
N GLU A 42 33.69 -84.46 -62.81
CA GLU A 42 34.79 -83.86 -62.04
C GLU A 42 34.77 -82.33 -62.10
N THR A 43 34.50 -81.77 -63.29
CA THR A 43 34.37 -80.31 -63.47
C THR A 43 33.13 -79.74 -62.79
N GLU A 44 31.99 -80.44 -62.80
CA GLU A 44 30.82 -80.07 -61.99
C GLU A 44 31.13 -80.12 -60.48
N LEU A 45 31.85 -81.15 -60.01
CA LEU A 45 32.24 -81.27 -58.61
C LEU A 45 33.20 -80.15 -58.16
N GLU A 46 34.09 -79.71 -59.04
CA GLU A 46 35.03 -78.62 -58.77
C GLU A 46 34.31 -77.26 -58.70
N MET A 47 33.33 -77.01 -59.57
CA MET A 47 32.47 -75.83 -59.46
C MET A 47 31.67 -75.81 -58.14
N LEU A 48 31.05 -76.93 -57.77
CA LEU A 48 30.32 -77.06 -56.50
C LEU A 48 31.21 -76.82 -55.27
N ARG A 49 32.47 -77.28 -55.30
CA ARG A 49 33.43 -77.00 -54.22
C ARG A 49 33.76 -75.52 -54.10
N LYS A 50 33.90 -74.84 -55.24
CA LYS A 50 34.18 -73.40 -55.27
C LYS A 50 32.99 -72.59 -54.75
N GLU A 51 31.77 -72.96 -55.14
CA GLU A 51 30.54 -72.35 -54.61
C GLU A 51 30.40 -72.58 -53.10
N TYR A 52 30.64 -73.80 -52.62
CA TYR A 52 30.63 -74.11 -51.19
C TYR A 52 31.63 -73.23 -50.41
N LEU A 53 32.84 -73.03 -50.94
CA LEU A 53 33.86 -72.22 -50.28
C LEU A 53 33.44 -70.74 -50.20
N GLN A 54 32.86 -70.17 -51.26
CA GLN A 54 32.32 -68.82 -51.24
C GLN A 54 31.15 -68.66 -50.26
N ILE A 55 30.27 -69.65 -50.18
CA ILE A 55 29.16 -69.63 -49.22
C ILE A 55 29.71 -69.70 -47.79
N LYS A 56 30.74 -70.51 -47.56
CA LYS A 56 31.39 -70.62 -46.25
C LYS A 56 32.06 -69.31 -45.81
N GLU A 57 32.82 -68.66 -46.69
CA GLU A 57 33.43 -67.35 -46.38
C GLU A 57 32.38 -66.29 -46.03
N ARG A 58 31.28 -66.23 -46.78
CA ARG A 58 30.16 -65.32 -46.46
C ARG A 58 29.51 -65.62 -45.11
N LEU A 59 29.41 -66.90 -44.76
CA LEU A 59 28.85 -67.31 -43.47
C LEU A 59 29.79 -66.89 -42.32
N ASP A 60 31.10 -67.04 -42.50
CA ASP A 60 32.10 -66.64 -41.52
C ASP A 60 32.11 -65.10 -41.33
N GLU A 61 31.96 -64.32 -42.41
CA GLU A 61 31.79 -62.85 -42.34
C GLU A 61 30.53 -62.43 -41.60
N LEU A 62 29.40 -63.12 -41.85
CA LEU A 62 28.14 -62.87 -41.15
C LEU A 62 28.24 -63.18 -39.66
N MET A 63 28.89 -64.28 -39.29
CA MET A 63 29.11 -64.67 -37.89
C MET A 63 29.94 -63.61 -37.13
N LEU A 64 31.00 -63.07 -37.75
CA LEU A 64 31.77 -61.97 -37.19
C LEU A 64 30.93 -60.70 -36.98
N GLY A 65 30.04 -60.39 -37.92
CA GLY A 65 29.11 -59.27 -37.77
C GLY A 65 28.13 -59.45 -36.61
N PHE A 66 27.67 -60.68 -36.34
CA PHE A 66 26.82 -60.97 -35.17
C PHE A 66 27.55 -60.72 -33.85
N ASP A 67 28.82 -61.13 -33.74
CA ASP A 67 29.62 -60.89 -32.53
C ASP A 67 29.83 -59.38 -32.27
N GLU A 68 30.05 -58.57 -33.33
CA GLU A 68 30.15 -57.12 -33.21
C GLU A 68 28.82 -56.48 -32.77
N HIS A 69 27.70 -56.97 -33.28
CA HIS A 69 26.37 -56.50 -32.86
C HIS A 69 26.05 -56.86 -31.41
N GLU A 70 26.47 -58.05 -30.94
CA GLU A 70 26.28 -58.46 -29.55
C GLU A 70 27.11 -57.57 -28.59
N GLN A 71 28.34 -57.21 -28.96
CA GLN A 71 29.15 -56.26 -28.17
C GLN A 71 28.55 -54.85 -28.14
N LEU A 72 27.96 -54.38 -29.25
CA LEU A 72 27.28 -53.09 -29.29
C LEU A 72 26.03 -53.08 -28.40
N ILE A 73 25.25 -54.17 -28.36
CA ILE A 73 24.09 -54.30 -27.48
C ILE A 73 24.52 -54.23 -26.00
N LEU A 74 25.56 -54.96 -25.62
CA LEU A 74 26.10 -54.94 -24.26
C LEU A 74 26.66 -53.56 -23.86
N ALA A 75 27.11 -52.75 -24.81
CA ALA A 75 27.54 -51.38 -24.56
C ALA A 75 26.37 -50.39 -24.40
N ILE A 76 25.18 -50.68 -24.94
CA ILE A 76 24.00 -49.82 -24.90
C ILE A 76 23.24 -49.94 -23.58
N GLU A 77 23.22 -51.11 -22.95
CA GLU A 77 22.52 -51.35 -21.67
C GLU A 77 22.89 -50.37 -20.54
N PRO A 78 24.18 -50.10 -20.23
CA PRO A 78 24.53 -49.14 -19.19
C PRO A 78 24.15 -47.69 -19.55
N MET A 79 24.16 -47.34 -20.84
CA MET A 79 23.71 -46.02 -21.30
C MET A 79 22.20 -45.84 -21.15
N GLN A 80 21.40 -46.89 -21.34
CA GLN A 80 19.95 -46.84 -21.11
C GLN A 80 19.63 -46.61 -19.62
N TYR A 81 20.36 -47.27 -18.72
CA TYR A 81 20.19 -47.07 -17.29
C TYR A 81 20.52 -45.63 -16.84
N GLU A 82 21.62 -45.06 -17.33
CA GLU A 82 21.94 -43.65 -17.04
C GLU A 82 20.91 -42.67 -17.62
N LEU A 83 20.32 -42.98 -18.77
CA LEU A 83 19.27 -42.17 -19.39
C LEU A 83 17.95 -42.20 -18.58
N GLU A 84 17.57 -43.38 -18.08
CA GLU A 84 16.40 -43.56 -17.22
C GLU A 84 16.59 -42.86 -15.87
N SER A 85 17.75 -43.01 -15.24
CA SER A 85 18.10 -42.30 -14.00
C SER A 85 18.09 -40.78 -14.19
N GLY A 86 18.65 -40.28 -15.29
CA GLY A 86 18.63 -38.85 -15.60
C GLY A 86 17.22 -38.30 -15.87
N ALA A 87 16.33 -39.12 -16.43
CA ALA A 87 14.93 -38.75 -16.63
C ALA A 87 14.15 -38.65 -15.31
N GLU A 88 14.43 -39.55 -14.36
CA GLU A 88 13.87 -39.48 -13.00
C GLU A 88 14.34 -38.23 -12.25
N ASP A 89 15.63 -37.91 -12.32
CA ASP A 89 16.20 -36.70 -11.72
C ASP A 89 15.61 -35.42 -12.34
N LEU A 90 15.41 -35.40 -13.66
CA LEU A 90 14.80 -34.26 -14.35
C LEU A 90 13.34 -34.08 -13.94
N ALA A 91 12.57 -35.16 -13.83
CA ALA A 91 11.18 -35.12 -13.37
C ALA A 91 11.09 -34.60 -11.92
N PHE A 92 12.01 -35.02 -11.05
CA PHE A 92 12.11 -34.54 -9.67
C PHE A 92 12.44 -33.04 -9.60
N LEU A 93 13.38 -32.56 -10.42
CA LEU A 93 13.71 -31.13 -10.49
C LEU A 93 12.55 -30.30 -11.05
N GLN A 94 11.82 -30.81 -12.06
CA GLN A 94 10.63 -30.15 -12.59
C GLN A 94 9.53 -29.99 -11.52
N ASP A 95 9.31 -31.01 -10.69
CA ASP A 95 8.36 -30.95 -9.56
C ASP A 95 8.79 -29.94 -8.49
N GLN A 96 10.09 -29.87 -8.18
CA GLN A 96 10.63 -28.86 -7.27
C GLN A 96 10.48 -27.43 -7.82
N VAL A 97 10.73 -27.22 -9.11
CA VAL A 97 10.57 -25.92 -9.76
C VAL A 97 9.10 -25.51 -9.76
N ALA A 98 8.17 -26.42 -10.08
CA ALA A 98 6.73 -26.15 -9.99
C ALA A 98 6.31 -25.73 -8.57
N THR A 99 6.78 -26.47 -7.56
CA THR A 99 6.53 -26.14 -6.15
C THR A 99 7.09 -24.77 -5.76
N LEU A 100 8.28 -24.40 -6.25
CA LEU A 100 8.87 -23.10 -6.00
C LEU A 100 8.11 -21.97 -6.69
N VAL A 101 7.63 -22.17 -7.92
CA VAL A 101 6.80 -21.20 -8.64
C VAL A 101 5.51 -20.92 -7.88
N ASP A 102 4.83 -21.96 -7.40
CA ASP A 102 3.61 -21.80 -6.60
C ASP A 102 3.89 -21.01 -5.30
N ARG A 103 4.98 -21.35 -4.59
CA ARG A 103 5.38 -20.62 -3.37
C ARG A 103 5.73 -19.16 -3.64
N VAL A 104 6.35 -18.84 -4.77
CA VAL A 104 6.65 -17.46 -5.16
C VAL A 104 5.37 -16.70 -5.50
N ALA A 105 4.41 -17.35 -6.18
CA ALA A 105 3.11 -16.76 -6.47
C ALA A 105 2.34 -16.44 -5.18
N ASP A 106 2.36 -17.33 -4.19
CA ASP A 106 1.76 -17.10 -2.88
C ASP A 106 2.40 -15.89 -2.16
N VAL A 107 3.73 -15.80 -2.15
CA VAL A 107 4.44 -14.67 -1.53
C VAL A 107 4.10 -13.34 -2.23
N ILE A 108 4.00 -13.32 -3.56
CA ILE A 108 3.61 -12.12 -4.31
C ILE A 108 2.18 -11.71 -3.97
N ASN A 109 1.26 -12.67 -3.89
CA ASN A 109 -0.13 -12.40 -3.49
C ASN A 109 -0.21 -11.85 -2.06
N ASP A 110 0.51 -12.46 -1.11
CA ASP A 110 0.55 -11.99 0.28
C ASP A 110 1.12 -10.57 0.38
N GLN A 111 2.18 -10.25 -0.38
CA GLN A 111 2.73 -8.89 -0.45
C GLN A 111 1.72 -7.89 -1.02
N ASN A 112 1.03 -8.23 -2.11
CA ASN A 112 0.01 -7.37 -2.71
C ASN A 112 -1.14 -7.12 -1.73
N LEU A 113 -1.60 -8.16 -1.03
CA LEU A 113 -2.67 -8.06 -0.03
C LEU A 113 -2.24 -7.20 1.16
N ALA A 114 -0.98 -7.33 1.62
CA ALA A 114 -0.41 -6.50 2.67
C ALA A 114 -0.30 -5.03 2.26
N SER A 115 0.16 -4.75 1.04
CA SER A 115 0.21 -3.38 0.49
C SER A 115 -1.18 -2.77 0.36
N GLN A 116 -2.19 -3.55 -0.06
CA GLN A 116 -3.56 -3.08 -0.11
C GLN A 116 -4.12 -2.76 1.28
N ARG A 117 -3.90 -3.63 2.29
CA ARG A 117 -4.28 -3.36 3.68
C ARG A 117 -3.63 -2.09 4.23
N GLN A 118 -2.36 -1.84 3.90
CA GLN A 118 -1.67 -0.61 4.31
C GLN A 118 -2.29 0.64 3.67
N ALA A 119 -2.66 0.56 2.39
CA ALA A 119 -3.34 1.65 1.70
C ALA A 119 -4.72 1.94 2.32
N ASP A 120 -5.50 0.89 2.59
CA ASP A 120 -6.82 1.01 3.24
C ASP A 120 -6.71 1.62 4.65
N GLN A 121 -5.72 1.19 5.43
CA GLN A 121 -5.43 1.77 6.75
C GLN A 121 -5.03 3.24 6.68
N ALA A 122 -4.23 3.65 5.68
CA ALA A 122 -3.83 5.04 5.52
C ALA A 122 -5.03 5.95 5.21
N VAL A 123 -5.96 5.48 4.38
CA VAL A 123 -7.22 6.21 4.07
C VAL A 123 -8.08 6.35 5.32
N GLU A 124 -8.23 5.28 6.12
CA GLU A 124 -9.03 5.33 7.34
C GLU A 124 -8.41 6.25 8.40
N ILE A 125 -7.08 6.24 8.57
CA ILE A 125 -6.38 7.16 9.46
C ILE A 125 -6.59 8.63 9.04
N ALA A 126 -6.50 8.92 7.73
CA ALA A 126 -6.76 10.27 7.22
C ALA A 126 -8.19 10.73 7.52
N ARG A 127 -9.17 9.86 7.30
CA ARG A 127 -10.58 10.12 7.59
C ARG A 127 -10.82 10.37 9.09
N LEU A 128 -10.30 9.51 9.96
CA LEU A 128 -10.44 9.67 11.41
C LEU A 128 -9.79 10.96 11.91
N ARG A 129 -8.65 11.35 11.32
CA ARG A 129 -7.99 12.61 11.65
C ARG A 129 -8.83 13.82 11.27
N GLU A 130 -9.38 13.85 10.06
CA GLU A 130 -10.25 14.93 9.60
C GLU A 130 -11.50 15.05 10.50
N GLN A 131 -12.11 13.92 10.86
CA GLN A 131 -13.25 13.90 11.78
C GLN A 131 -12.88 14.40 13.19
N ALA A 132 -11.69 14.04 13.69
CA ALA A 132 -11.21 14.53 14.99
C ALA A 132 -10.95 16.04 14.98
N GLU A 133 -10.38 16.59 13.90
CA GLU A 133 -10.16 18.03 13.73
C GLU A 133 -11.49 18.80 13.66
N GLN A 134 -12.50 18.26 12.98
CA GLN A 134 -13.85 18.83 12.94
C GLN A 134 -14.52 18.81 14.32
N ASN A 135 -14.53 17.66 15.00
CA ASN A 135 -15.12 17.53 16.34
C ASN A 135 -14.45 18.45 17.37
N LEU A 136 -13.12 18.60 17.30
CA LEU A 136 -12.39 19.50 18.21
C LEU A 136 -12.76 20.97 17.94
N THR A 137 -12.91 21.35 16.68
CA THR A 137 -13.33 22.71 16.30
C THR A 137 -14.73 23.00 16.82
N GLU A 138 -15.68 22.08 16.61
CA GLU A 138 -17.07 22.23 17.06
C GLU A 138 -17.18 22.30 18.59
N LEU A 139 -16.39 21.50 19.32
CA LEU A 139 -16.32 21.55 20.78
C LEU A 139 -15.76 22.89 21.28
N ILE A 140 -14.69 23.40 20.65
CA ILE A 140 -14.10 24.71 21.01
C ILE A 140 -15.11 25.83 20.74
N ASP A 141 -15.80 25.81 19.60
CA ASP A 141 -16.79 26.83 19.26
C ASP A 141 -17.98 26.81 20.23
N LEU A 142 -18.45 25.61 20.63
CA LEU A 142 -19.48 25.45 21.66
C LEU A 142 -19.02 26.01 23.02
N GLN A 143 -17.81 25.69 23.47
CA GLN A 143 -17.27 26.21 24.73
C GLN A 143 -17.10 27.74 24.71
N ILE A 144 -16.63 28.30 23.58
CA ILE A 144 -16.52 29.76 23.41
C ILE A 144 -17.91 30.40 23.42
N ALA A 145 -18.92 29.78 22.82
CA ALA A 145 -20.29 30.27 22.83
C ALA A 145 -20.88 30.27 24.24
N ASP A 146 -20.69 29.19 25.00
CA ASP A 146 -21.17 29.05 26.39
C ASP A 146 -20.54 30.11 27.30
N LEU A 147 -19.21 30.26 27.24
CA LEU A 147 -18.48 31.29 28.00
C LEU A 147 -18.92 32.72 27.64
N ARG A 148 -19.26 32.97 26.37
CA ARG A 148 -19.78 34.29 25.95
C ARG A 148 -21.16 34.57 26.51
N GLU A 149 -22.02 33.55 26.59
CA GLU A 149 -23.36 33.71 27.15
C GLU A 149 -23.32 33.85 28.67
N GLU A 150 -22.46 33.09 29.36
CA GLU A 150 -22.20 33.30 30.80
C GLU A 150 -21.69 34.72 31.08
N LEU A 151 -20.72 35.20 30.29
CA LEU A 151 -20.21 36.58 30.43
C LEU A 151 -21.32 37.61 30.23
N ARG A 152 -22.17 37.41 29.21
CA ARG A 152 -23.30 38.30 28.92
C ARG A 152 -24.32 38.31 30.05
N GLN A 153 -24.61 37.16 30.65
CA GLN A 153 -25.53 37.05 31.77
C GLN A 153 -24.97 37.78 33.00
N ILE A 154 -23.67 37.62 33.28
CA ILE A 154 -22.99 38.33 34.37
C ILE A 154 -23.05 39.84 34.16
N GLU A 155 -22.81 40.32 32.93
CA GLU A 155 -22.92 41.74 32.59
C GLU A 155 -24.36 42.26 32.81
N ALA A 156 -25.37 41.52 32.36
CA ALA A 156 -26.77 41.89 32.55
C ALA A 156 -27.20 41.90 34.03
N ASP A 157 -26.75 40.92 34.81
CA ASP A 157 -27.04 40.85 36.24
C ASP A 157 -26.34 41.99 37.00
N ALA A 158 -25.11 42.35 36.61
CA ALA A 158 -24.38 43.47 37.19
C ALA A 158 -25.07 44.82 36.90
N ASP A 159 -25.51 45.03 35.66
CA ASP A 159 -26.28 46.23 35.27
C ASP A 159 -27.60 46.31 36.05
N PHE A 160 -28.31 45.19 36.20
CA PHE A 160 -29.55 45.13 36.98
C PHE A 160 -29.34 45.47 38.46
N ILE A 161 -28.27 44.96 39.07
CA ILE A 161 -27.92 45.27 40.47
C ILE A 161 -27.56 46.75 40.62
N LEU A 162 -26.78 47.31 39.69
CA LEU A 162 -26.41 48.73 39.69
C LEU A 162 -27.62 49.64 39.57
N ASP A 163 -28.57 49.31 38.69
CA ASP A 163 -29.83 50.04 38.57
C ASP A 163 -30.65 49.96 39.86
N ALA A 164 -30.80 48.76 40.45
CA ALA A 164 -31.53 48.57 41.70
C ALA A 164 -30.90 49.31 42.90
N ILE A 165 -29.56 49.33 43.00
CA ILE A 165 -28.84 50.10 44.02
C ILE A 165 -29.07 51.60 43.79
N THR A 166 -29.00 52.05 42.53
CA THR A 166 -29.22 53.46 42.18
C THR A 166 -30.64 53.91 42.54
N ASP A 167 -31.64 53.09 42.25
CA ASP A 167 -33.05 53.33 42.60
C ASP A 167 -33.27 53.34 44.12
N ASN A 168 -32.70 52.38 44.84
CA ASN A 168 -32.78 52.34 46.32
C ASN A 168 -32.11 53.56 46.96
N ILE A 169 -30.95 54.01 46.44
CA ILE A 169 -30.29 55.24 46.91
C ILE A 169 -31.18 56.46 46.64
N ALA A 170 -31.83 56.53 45.48
CA ALA A 170 -32.76 57.61 45.15
C ALA A 170 -33.98 57.60 46.09
N GLN A 171 -34.54 56.42 46.37
CA GLN A 171 -35.67 56.25 47.27
C GLN A 171 -35.31 56.61 48.71
N ILE A 172 -34.18 56.13 49.24
CA ILE A 172 -33.71 56.46 50.59
C ILE A 172 -33.46 57.96 50.72
N LYS A 173 -32.87 58.61 49.69
CA LYS A 173 -32.70 60.07 49.68
C LYS A 173 -34.05 60.79 49.73
N GLN A 174 -35.04 60.30 48.98
CA GLN A 174 -36.37 60.87 48.95
C GLN A 174 -37.10 60.67 50.28
N GLU A 175 -37.04 59.49 50.87
CA GLU A 175 -37.66 59.16 52.16
C GLU A 175 -36.98 59.90 53.32
N SER A 176 -35.64 60.05 53.29
CA SER A 176 -34.88 60.85 54.26
C SER A 176 -35.23 62.34 54.14
N ALA A 177 -35.35 62.87 52.91
CA ALA A 177 -35.79 64.24 52.69
C ALA A 177 -37.25 64.47 53.13
N ALA A 178 -38.14 63.49 52.87
CA ALA A 178 -39.53 63.52 53.30
C ALA A 178 -39.65 63.48 54.83
N ALA A 179 -38.96 62.55 55.49
CA ALA A 179 -38.92 62.45 56.95
C ALA A 179 -38.30 63.69 57.59
N GLY A 180 -37.26 64.27 56.99
CA GLY A 180 -36.67 65.54 57.42
C GLY A 180 -37.66 66.71 57.29
N SER A 181 -38.46 66.75 56.22
CA SER A 181 -39.50 67.77 56.03
C SER A 181 -40.71 67.59 56.96
N GLU A 182 -41.11 66.36 57.23
CA GLU A 182 -42.20 66.02 58.15
C GLU A 182 -41.80 66.31 59.61
N PHE A 183 -40.55 66.06 59.97
CA PHE A 183 -39.97 66.44 61.26
C PHE A 183 -39.86 67.97 61.41
N ALA A 184 -39.45 68.69 60.35
CA ALA A 184 -39.42 70.15 60.35
C ALA A 184 -40.83 70.78 60.47
N LEU A 185 -41.87 70.13 59.93
CA LEU A 185 -43.27 70.51 60.11
C LEU A 185 -43.75 70.26 61.55
N LEU A 186 -43.33 69.16 62.17
CA LEU A 186 -43.58 68.85 63.59
C LEU A 186 -42.82 69.78 64.56
N GLU A 187 -41.68 70.35 64.19
CA GLU A 187 -40.97 71.39 64.96
C GLU A 187 -41.43 72.83 64.62
N GLY A 188 -42.24 73.02 63.58
CA GLY A 188 -42.61 74.32 63.03
C GLY A 188 -43.83 75.02 63.66
N GLU A 189 -44.36 76.02 62.96
CA GLU A 189 -45.35 77.03 63.41
C GLU A 189 -46.72 76.45 63.87
N HIS A 190 -46.97 75.15 63.65
CA HIS A 190 -48.18 74.43 64.08
C HIS A 190 -47.88 73.05 64.74
N GLY A 191 -46.63 72.82 65.14
CA GLY A 191 -46.14 71.53 65.66
C GLY A 191 -46.01 71.46 67.19
N LEU A 192 -45.15 70.58 67.71
CA LEU A 192 -44.91 70.39 69.14
C LEU A 192 -44.43 71.67 69.86
N ASN A 193 -43.66 72.51 69.17
CA ASN A 193 -43.20 73.79 69.69
C ASN A 193 -44.33 74.80 69.86
N ALA A 194 -45.27 74.85 68.90
CA ALA A 194 -46.47 75.67 69.00
C ALA A 194 -47.40 75.17 70.11
N LEU A 195 -47.59 73.84 70.23
CA LEU A 195 -48.38 73.24 71.30
C LEU A 195 -47.79 73.50 72.69
N LYS A 196 -46.45 73.49 72.83
CA LYS A 196 -45.76 73.87 74.07
C LYS A 196 -45.98 75.34 74.40
N ALA A 197 -45.80 76.24 73.43
CA ALA A 197 -46.05 77.66 73.60
C ALA A 197 -47.51 77.93 74.02
N ASP A 198 -48.47 77.31 73.33
CA ASP A 198 -49.90 77.40 73.68
C ASP A 198 -50.19 76.87 75.10
N LEU A 199 -49.52 75.79 75.52
CA LEU A 199 -49.70 75.22 76.85
C LEU A 199 -49.06 76.08 77.95
N ASP A 200 -47.91 76.68 77.69
CA ASP A 200 -47.26 77.66 78.58
C ASP A 200 -48.10 78.93 78.71
N ASP A 201 -48.64 79.44 77.61
CA ASP A 201 -49.55 80.60 77.59
C ASP A 201 -50.82 80.29 78.40
N LEU A 202 -51.45 79.13 78.17
CA LEU A 202 -52.63 78.70 78.94
C LEU A 202 -52.31 78.54 80.43
N ARG A 203 -51.10 78.09 80.77
CA ARG A 203 -50.66 77.90 82.15
C ARG A 203 -50.53 79.25 82.84
N GLU A 204 -49.92 80.22 82.17
CA GLU A 204 -49.79 81.61 82.64
C GLU A 204 -51.17 82.25 82.81
N ILE A 205 -52.07 82.09 81.85
CA ILE A 205 -53.46 82.58 81.92
C ILE A 205 -54.22 81.99 83.13
N VAL A 206 -54.06 80.70 83.43
CA VAL A 206 -54.71 80.07 84.60
C VAL A 206 -54.18 80.63 85.92
N VAL A 207 -52.88 80.90 86.01
CA VAL A 207 -52.24 81.53 87.17
C VAL A 207 -52.73 82.97 87.33
N ASP A 208 -52.74 83.74 86.25
CA ASP A 208 -53.15 85.14 86.23
C ASP A 208 -54.63 85.31 86.57
N LEU A 209 -55.52 84.55 85.92
CA LEU A 209 -56.97 84.54 86.21
C LEU A 209 -57.25 84.22 87.68
N TYR A 210 -56.51 83.28 88.27
CA TYR A 210 -56.65 82.98 89.69
C TYR A 210 -56.19 84.14 90.57
N SER A 211 -55.05 84.76 90.25
CA SER A 211 -54.49 85.89 91.00
C SER A 211 -55.41 87.13 90.96
N GLU A 212 -55.97 87.44 89.78
CA GLU A 212 -56.92 88.53 89.58
C GLU A 212 -58.24 88.26 90.29
N PHE A 213 -58.73 87.02 90.21
CA PHE A 213 -59.95 86.61 90.89
C PHE A 213 -59.82 86.66 92.42
N ALA A 214 -58.69 86.22 92.98
CA ALA A 214 -58.37 86.36 94.40
C ALA A 214 -58.25 87.83 94.84
N ALA A 215 -57.62 88.69 94.02
CA ALA A 215 -57.48 90.12 94.30
C ALA A 215 -58.81 90.91 94.22
N SER A 216 -59.78 90.42 93.44
CA SER A 216 -61.06 91.10 93.19
C SER A 216 -62.04 91.11 94.38
N GLY A 217 -61.81 90.28 95.40
CA GLY A 217 -62.70 90.15 96.57
C GLY A 217 -64.10 89.57 96.26
N MET A 218 -64.32 89.00 95.06
CA MET A 218 -65.61 88.44 94.62
C MET A 218 -65.91 87.03 95.18
N VAL A 219 -65.10 86.51 96.10
CA VAL A 219 -65.29 85.18 96.70
C VAL A 219 -66.08 85.30 98.00
N ALA A 220 -67.29 84.74 98.03
CA ALA A 220 -68.22 84.92 99.14
C ALA A 220 -67.84 84.16 100.44
N SER A 221 -66.76 83.35 100.44
CA SER A 221 -66.25 82.63 101.61
C SER A 221 -64.81 82.15 101.43
N GLU A 222 -64.01 82.15 102.51
CA GLU A 222 -62.62 81.64 102.58
C GLU A 222 -62.49 80.19 102.07
N GLU A 223 -63.51 79.35 102.30
CA GLU A 223 -63.57 77.95 101.84
C GLU A 223 -63.66 77.82 100.31
N MET A 224 -64.28 78.79 99.62
CA MET A 224 -64.42 78.80 98.16
C MET A 224 -63.13 79.28 97.49
N GLU A 225 -62.40 80.19 98.13
CA GLU A 225 -61.08 80.66 97.68
C GLU A 225 -60.04 79.54 97.79
N GLN A 226 -60.05 78.80 98.91
CA GLN A 226 -59.19 77.64 99.11
C GLN A 226 -59.47 76.53 98.07
N ARG A 227 -60.74 76.21 97.80
CA ARG A 227 -61.11 75.20 96.79
C ARG A 227 -60.71 75.61 95.38
N LEU A 228 -60.88 76.88 95.02
CA LEU A 228 -60.46 77.40 93.71
C LEU A 228 -58.93 77.42 93.57
N GLY A 229 -58.20 77.72 94.65
CA GLY A 229 -56.74 77.65 94.67
C GLY A 229 -56.20 76.24 94.55
N GLU A 230 -56.81 75.28 95.25
CA GLU A 230 -56.47 73.86 95.11
C GLU A 230 -56.77 73.34 93.70
N GLU A 231 -57.85 73.79 93.08
CA GLU A 231 -58.26 73.32 91.75
C GLU A 231 -57.46 73.99 90.62
N SER A 232 -57.10 75.27 90.77
CA SER A 232 -56.15 75.97 89.90
C SER A 232 -54.76 75.35 90.01
N GLY A 233 -54.27 75.11 91.23
CA GLY A 233 -52.98 74.45 91.48
C GLY A 233 -52.91 73.04 90.86
N LYS A 234 -53.98 72.25 90.96
CA LYS A 234 -54.06 70.94 90.29
C LYS A 234 -54.01 71.05 88.76
N ARG A 235 -54.62 72.09 88.16
CA ARG A 235 -54.59 72.32 86.70
C ARG A 235 -53.20 72.73 86.23
N VAL A 236 -52.55 73.65 86.95
CA VAL A 236 -51.16 74.06 86.67
C VAL A 236 -50.21 72.86 86.79
N GLN A 237 -50.35 72.06 87.84
CA GLN A 237 -49.54 70.85 88.04
C GLN A 237 -49.76 69.80 86.93
N MET A 238 -50.99 69.66 86.44
CA MET A 238 -51.29 68.78 85.31
C MET A 238 -50.66 69.28 84.01
N MET A 239 -50.63 70.59 83.79
CA MET A 239 -49.98 71.20 82.61
C MET A 239 -48.45 71.07 82.69
N ASP A 240 -47.86 71.24 83.87
CA ASP A 240 -46.43 70.99 84.11
C ASP A 240 -46.04 69.53 83.83
N ASP A 241 -46.88 68.56 84.23
CA ASP A 241 -46.65 67.14 83.92
C ASP A 241 -46.72 66.86 82.40
N ILE A 242 -47.68 67.47 81.71
CA ILE A 242 -47.81 67.37 80.25
C ILE A 242 -46.59 67.96 79.55
N LEU A 243 -46.11 69.15 79.94
CA LEU A 243 -44.91 69.78 79.38
C LEU A 243 -43.66 68.92 79.56
N ASN A 244 -43.50 68.33 80.74
CA ASN A 244 -42.38 67.44 81.04
C ASN A 244 -42.43 66.15 80.20
N ARG A 245 -43.62 65.57 80.03
CA ARG A 245 -43.82 64.38 79.18
C ARG A 245 -43.56 64.68 77.70
N ILE A 246 -44.03 65.82 77.19
CA ILE A 246 -43.75 66.25 75.80
C ILE A 246 -42.23 66.39 75.60
N SER A 247 -41.53 67.05 76.52
CA SER A 247 -40.08 67.23 76.45
C SER A 247 -39.30 65.91 76.54
N THR A 248 -39.81 64.95 77.32
CA THR A 248 -39.20 63.61 77.44
C THR A 248 -39.36 62.83 76.12
N VAL A 249 -40.57 62.81 75.56
CA VAL A 249 -40.86 62.11 74.29
C VAL A 249 -40.05 62.70 73.13
N GLU A 250 -39.89 64.02 73.06
CA GLU A 250 -39.00 64.66 72.07
C GLU A 250 -37.54 64.21 72.20
N GLY A 251 -37.02 64.15 73.42
CA GLY A 251 -35.65 63.71 73.68
C GLY A 251 -35.42 62.26 73.23
N GLU A 252 -36.37 61.36 73.55
CA GLU A 252 -36.35 59.96 73.14
C GLU A 252 -36.47 59.81 71.62
N LEU A 253 -37.37 60.56 70.98
CA LEU A 253 -37.58 60.52 69.53
C LEU A 253 -36.36 61.04 68.77
N ARG A 254 -35.78 62.16 69.22
CA ARG A 254 -34.56 62.75 68.64
C ARG A 254 -33.35 61.84 68.82
N GLY A 255 -33.22 61.19 69.98
CA GLY A 255 -32.20 60.19 70.23
C GLY A 255 -32.36 58.96 69.32
N SER A 256 -33.57 58.41 69.23
CA SER A 256 -33.87 57.25 68.37
C SER A 256 -33.62 57.53 66.89
N MET A 257 -34.04 58.70 66.40
CA MET A 257 -33.78 59.13 65.01
C MET A 257 -32.29 59.35 64.76
N GLY A 258 -31.58 60.02 65.67
CA GLY A 258 -30.13 60.23 65.57
C GLY A 258 -29.32 58.92 65.56
N HIS A 259 -29.74 57.92 66.36
CA HIS A 259 -29.12 56.59 66.34
C HIS A 259 -29.41 55.85 65.03
N ARG A 260 -30.62 55.95 64.47
CA ARG A 260 -30.97 55.32 63.19
C ARG A 260 -30.22 55.95 62.02
N THR A 261 -30.08 57.27 61.98
CA THR A 261 -29.30 57.95 60.92
C THR A 261 -27.82 57.59 61.02
N ALA A 262 -27.26 57.55 62.23
CA ALA A 262 -25.86 57.17 62.43
C ALA A 262 -25.59 55.72 62.00
N ALA A 263 -26.50 54.77 62.31
CA ALA A 263 -26.36 53.38 61.89
C ALA A 263 -26.40 53.23 60.37
N VAL A 264 -27.32 53.93 59.69
CA VAL A 264 -27.39 53.91 58.22
C VAL A 264 -26.14 54.53 57.57
N ASP A 265 -25.59 55.59 58.15
CA ASP A 265 -24.36 56.21 57.66
C ASP A 265 -23.13 55.30 57.86
N GLU A 266 -23.09 54.51 58.93
CA GLU A 266 -22.05 53.52 59.20
C GLU A 266 -22.12 52.35 58.20
N ASP A 267 -23.30 51.76 58.01
CA ASP A 267 -23.54 50.70 57.01
C ASP A 267 -23.20 51.17 55.58
N LEU A 268 -23.54 52.42 55.23
CA LEU A 268 -23.20 53.01 53.93
C LEU A 268 -21.69 53.23 53.74
N GLN A 269 -20.95 53.50 54.81
CA GLN A 269 -19.48 53.59 54.73
C GLN A 269 -18.86 52.21 54.55
N GLU A 270 -19.37 51.18 55.24
CA GLU A 270 -18.91 49.81 55.11
C GLU A 270 -19.15 49.27 53.69
N ILE A 271 -20.36 49.42 53.16
CA ILE A 271 -20.70 48.99 51.79
C ILE A 271 -19.82 49.70 50.75
N ARG A 272 -19.51 50.99 50.94
CA ARG A 272 -18.60 51.70 50.03
C ARG A 272 -17.18 51.15 50.08
N ALA A 273 -16.68 50.85 51.28
CA ALA A 273 -15.37 50.25 51.45
C ALA A 273 -15.29 48.88 50.77
N ASP A 274 -16.32 48.05 50.91
CA ASP A 274 -16.39 46.73 50.27
C ASP A 274 -16.47 46.83 48.74
N VAL A 275 -17.25 47.78 48.20
CA VAL A 275 -17.34 48.02 46.75
C VAL A 275 -16.00 48.49 46.18
N ASP A 276 -15.30 49.38 46.90
CA ASP A 276 -13.97 49.84 46.49
C ASP A 276 -12.95 48.68 46.52
N GLN A 277 -12.98 47.82 47.55
CA GLN A 277 -12.13 46.65 47.64
C GLN A 277 -12.39 45.65 46.51
N LEU A 278 -13.67 45.29 46.27
CA LEU A 278 -14.05 44.37 45.20
C LEU A 278 -13.67 44.92 43.82
N SER A 279 -13.85 46.22 43.61
CA SER A 279 -13.43 46.88 42.37
C SER A 279 -11.92 46.77 42.15
N GLN A 280 -11.13 46.86 43.22
CA GLN A 280 -9.67 46.68 43.16
C GLN A 280 -9.28 45.23 42.86
N GLU A 281 -9.90 44.24 43.52
CA GLU A 281 -9.66 42.81 43.29
C GLU A 281 -10.02 42.37 41.86
N VAL A 282 -11.15 42.87 41.32
CA VAL A 282 -11.54 42.64 39.93
C VAL A 282 -10.52 43.27 38.96
N GLY A 283 -9.97 44.44 39.31
CA GLY A 283 -8.90 45.08 38.56
C GLY A 283 -7.64 44.22 38.50
N THR A 284 -7.17 43.71 39.63
CA THR A 284 -5.97 42.87 39.69
C THR A 284 -6.15 41.55 38.96
N LEU A 285 -7.31 40.88 39.12
CA LEU A 285 -7.63 39.65 38.39
C LEU A 285 -7.67 39.86 36.87
N ARG A 286 -8.18 41.01 36.40
CA ARG A 286 -8.15 41.36 34.97
C ARG A 286 -6.74 41.51 34.44
N GLU A 287 -5.85 42.17 35.19
CA GLU A 287 -4.45 42.34 34.79
C GLU A 287 -3.71 40.99 34.74
N GLU A 288 -3.92 40.12 35.72
CA GLU A 288 -3.35 38.76 35.74
C GLU A 288 -3.84 37.89 34.58
N GLN A 289 -5.14 37.96 34.25
CA GLN A 289 -5.71 37.27 33.10
C GLN A 289 -5.13 37.80 31.78
N LEU A 290 -5.03 39.12 31.62
CA LEU A 290 -4.45 39.74 30.42
C LEU A 290 -2.97 39.35 30.25
N SER A 291 -2.20 39.29 31.34
CA SER A 291 -0.82 38.80 31.31
C SER A 291 -0.75 37.34 30.87
N SER A 292 -1.56 36.46 31.47
CA SER A 292 -1.59 35.03 31.14
C SER A 292 -1.98 34.77 29.68
N ILE A 293 -2.96 35.52 29.15
CA ILE A 293 -3.35 35.46 27.73
C ILE A 293 -2.19 35.90 26.83
N GLY A 294 -1.42 36.92 27.24
CA GLY A 294 -0.21 37.37 26.56
C GLY A 294 0.85 36.27 26.46
N ASP A 295 1.12 35.58 27.57
CA ASP A 295 2.08 34.49 27.64
C ASP A 295 1.66 33.30 26.79
N ILE A 296 0.40 32.86 26.90
CA ILE A 296 -0.16 31.79 26.07
C ILE A 296 -0.05 32.14 24.58
N LYS A 297 -0.33 33.38 24.20
CA LYS A 297 -0.21 33.83 22.81
C LYS A 297 1.23 33.76 22.31
N SER A 298 2.20 34.10 23.16
CA SER A 298 3.63 33.99 22.85
C SER A 298 4.07 32.53 22.67
N ASP A 299 3.62 31.64 23.56
CA ASP A 299 3.92 30.22 23.50
C ASP A 299 3.32 29.56 22.26
N VAL A 300 2.05 29.89 21.94
CA VAL A 300 1.39 29.43 20.72
C VAL A 300 2.14 29.90 19.47
N ALA A 301 2.60 31.15 19.44
CA ALA A 301 3.41 31.66 18.32
C ALA A 301 4.74 30.90 18.17
N THR A 302 5.37 30.55 19.29
CA THR A 302 6.62 29.79 19.32
C THR A 302 6.41 28.34 18.86
N LEU A 303 5.35 27.69 19.34
CA LEU A 303 4.98 26.33 18.93
C LEU A 303 4.63 26.26 17.44
N ARG A 304 3.90 27.25 16.91
CA ARG A 304 3.60 27.33 15.47
C ARG A 304 4.87 27.37 14.62
N LYS A 305 5.86 28.19 14.99
CA LYS A 305 7.17 28.24 14.30
C LYS A 305 7.90 26.89 14.36
N LYS A 306 7.86 26.18 15.49
CA LYS A 306 8.45 24.85 15.62
C LYS A 306 7.74 23.82 14.73
N VAL A 307 6.40 23.83 14.72
CA VAL A 307 5.59 22.93 13.87
C VAL A 307 5.90 23.18 12.39
N GLU A 308 6.01 24.45 11.96
CA GLU A 308 6.39 24.80 10.60
C GLU A 308 7.80 24.29 10.25
N SER A 309 8.78 24.46 11.15
CA SER A 309 10.13 23.94 10.93
C SER A 309 10.18 22.41 10.82
N VAL A 310 9.40 21.70 11.65
CA VAL A 310 9.30 20.23 11.59
C VAL A 310 8.62 19.81 10.29
N SER A 311 7.55 20.49 9.88
CA SER A 311 6.85 20.21 8.61
C SER A 311 7.79 20.35 7.42
N ASN A 312 8.61 21.40 7.38
CA ASN A 312 9.59 21.61 6.30
C ASN A 312 10.65 20.50 6.29
N ASN A 313 11.19 20.14 7.46
CA ASN A 313 12.18 19.06 7.56
C ASN A 313 11.61 17.71 7.12
N VAL A 314 10.34 17.42 7.44
CA VAL A 314 9.66 16.20 6.99
C VAL A 314 9.50 16.19 5.46
N GLY A 315 9.19 17.34 4.85
CA GLY A 315 9.14 17.50 3.40
C GLY A 315 10.49 17.21 2.73
N GLU A 316 11.58 17.75 3.27
CA GLU A 316 12.94 17.50 2.77
C GLU A 316 13.33 16.02 2.88
N ILE A 317 13.09 15.39 4.04
CA ILE A 317 13.38 13.96 4.26
C ILE A 317 12.59 13.08 3.28
N SER A 318 11.33 13.42 3.01
CA SER A 318 10.50 12.68 2.05
C SER A 318 11.08 12.75 0.63
N SER A 319 11.50 13.94 0.20
CA SER A 319 12.13 14.16 -1.12
C SER A 319 13.46 13.41 -1.23
N ASP A 320 14.30 13.47 -0.19
CA ASP A 320 15.58 12.75 -0.17
C ASP A 320 15.39 11.23 -0.20
N LEU A 321 14.36 10.73 0.50
CA LEU A 321 14.04 9.30 0.50
C LEU A 321 13.59 8.83 -0.88
N GLU A 322 12.77 9.61 -1.59
CA GLU A 322 12.38 9.31 -2.98
C GLU A 322 13.59 9.30 -3.92
N ALA A 323 14.50 10.26 -3.78
CA ALA A 323 15.74 10.32 -4.54
C ALA A 323 16.60 9.07 -4.29
N VAL A 324 16.81 8.68 -3.03
CA VAL A 324 17.57 7.47 -2.67
C VAL A 324 16.93 6.20 -3.23
N ILE A 325 15.60 6.06 -3.11
CA ILE A 325 14.86 4.91 -3.66
C ILE A 325 15.02 4.83 -5.18
N SER A 326 14.94 5.97 -5.88
CA SER A 326 15.11 6.01 -7.34
C SER A 326 16.51 5.59 -7.78
N VAL A 327 17.55 6.03 -7.06
CA VAL A 327 18.95 5.69 -7.32
C VAL A 327 19.22 4.21 -7.07
N GLU A 328 18.75 3.66 -5.94
CA GLU A 328 18.95 2.25 -5.63
C GLU A 328 18.16 1.33 -6.56
N ARG A 329 16.94 1.70 -6.99
CA ARG A 329 16.21 0.98 -8.04
C ARG A 329 16.97 0.98 -9.37
N ALA A 330 17.47 2.14 -9.81
CA ALA A 330 18.25 2.24 -11.04
C ALA A 330 19.55 1.43 -10.98
N LYS A 331 20.22 1.41 -9.83
CA LYS A 331 21.43 0.63 -9.59
C LYS A 331 21.15 -0.88 -9.62
N LYS A 332 20.06 -1.31 -8.98
CA LYS A 332 19.63 -2.72 -8.98
C LYS A 332 19.26 -3.19 -10.39
N GLU A 333 18.52 -2.37 -11.14
CA GLU A 333 18.15 -2.69 -12.52
C GLU A 333 19.38 -2.75 -13.43
N LYS A 334 20.30 -1.79 -13.30
CA LYS A 334 21.57 -1.83 -14.03
C LYS A 334 22.39 -3.09 -13.71
N ALA A 335 22.41 -3.53 -12.45
CA ALA A 335 23.09 -4.75 -12.04
C ALA A 335 22.44 -6.00 -12.65
N ARG A 336 21.10 -6.08 -12.63
CA ARG A 336 20.33 -7.17 -13.26
C ARG A 336 20.61 -7.25 -14.76
N LEU A 337 20.52 -6.12 -15.48
CA LEU A 337 20.80 -6.08 -16.92
C LEU A 337 22.25 -6.46 -17.25
N ALA A 338 23.20 -6.09 -16.38
CA ALA A 338 24.60 -6.50 -16.53
C ALA A 338 24.79 -8.01 -16.34
N GLU A 339 24.07 -8.61 -15.39
CA GLU A 339 24.09 -10.06 -15.16
C GLU A 339 23.49 -10.85 -16.34
N ILE A 340 22.31 -10.44 -16.81
CA ILE A 340 21.66 -11.01 -18.00
C ILE A 340 22.64 -10.97 -19.17
N LYS A 341 23.22 -9.79 -19.46
CA LYS A 341 24.18 -9.64 -20.53
C LYS A 341 25.41 -10.54 -20.34
N ALA A 342 25.94 -10.66 -19.12
CA ALA A 342 27.09 -11.50 -18.84
C ALA A 342 26.82 -12.99 -19.10
N LYS A 343 25.63 -13.50 -18.71
CA LYS A 343 25.23 -14.89 -19.01
C LYS A 343 25.12 -15.13 -20.51
N TYR A 344 24.47 -14.21 -21.23
CA TYR A 344 24.37 -14.29 -22.69
C TYR A 344 25.74 -14.24 -23.38
N ASP A 345 26.61 -13.31 -22.97
CA ASP A 345 27.95 -13.16 -23.55
C ASP A 345 28.83 -14.40 -23.29
N ALA A 346 28.67 -15.05 -22.14
CA ALA A 346 29.34 -16.32 -21.83
C ALA A 346 28.90 -17.45 -22.78
N ALA A 347 27.59 -17.61 -22.99
CA ALA A 347 27.04 -18.58 -23.93
C ALA A 347 27.53 -18.35 -25.37
N LEU A 348 27.54 -17.08 -25.81
CA LEU A 348 28.03 -16.69 -27.13
C LEU A 348 29.55 -16.92 -27.27
N LYS A 349 30.31 -16.72 -26.20
CA LYS A 349 31.74 -17.01 -26.16
C LYS A 349 32.02 -18.51 -26.29
N ALA A 350 31.21 -19.37 -25.70
CA ALA A 350 31.30 -20.82 -25.91
C ALA A 350 31.03 -21.19 -27.38
N TYR A 351 29.99 -20.63 -27.98
CA TYR A 351 29.68 -20.81 -29.42
C TYR A 351 30.86 -20.41 -30.31
N SER A 352 31.42 -19.21 -30.11
CA SER A 352 32.55 -18.71 -30.92
C SER A 352 33.83 -19.54 -30.78
N ARG A 353 33.94 -20.36 -29.74
CA ARG A 353 35.04 -21.30 -29.51
C ARG A 353 34.75 -22.70 -30.04
N PHE A 354 33.67 -22.87 -30.80
CA PHE A 354 33.18 -24.15 -31.33
C PHE A 354 32.83 -25.18 -30.26
N LYS A 355 32.54 -24.73 -29.03
CA LYS A 355 32.08 -25.60 -27.94
C LYS A 355 30.56 -25.67 -27.95
N HIS A 356 30.02 -26.45 -28.88
CA HIS A 356 28.59 -26.40 -29.18
C HIS A 356 27.72 -26.96 -28.04
N GLU A 357 28.10 -28.07 -27.43
CA GLU A 357 27.35 -28.67 -26.31
C GLU A 357 27.31 -27.76 -25.08
N GLU A 358 28.46 -27.13 -24.73
CA GLU A 358 28.54 -26.16 -23.64
C GLU A 358 27.67 -24.93 -23.93
N SER A 359 27.70 -24.43 -25.17
CA SER A 359 26.92 -23.26 -25.57
C SER A 359 25.41 -23.53 -25.57
N ILE A 360 24.98 -24.72 -25.98
CA ILE A 360 23.57 -25.15 -25.95
C ILE A 360 23.04 -25.08 -24.53
N LEU A 361 23.71 -25.73 -23.58
CA LEU A 361 23.29 -25.74 -22.17
C LEU A 361 23.18 -24.31 -21.60
N MET A 362 24.16 -23.45 -21.91
CA MET A 362 24.14 -22.05 -21.44
C MET A 362 23.00 -21.23 -22.07
N PHE A 363 22.67 -21.45 -23.35
CA PHE A 363 21.56 -20.74 -23.99
C PHE A 363 20.19 -21.27 -23.55
N GLU A 364 20.05 -22.58 -23.32
CA GLU A 364 18.85 -23.17 -22.72
C GLU A 364 18.60 -22.63 -21.31
N GLU A 365 19.66 -22.60 -20.47
CA GLU A 365 19.59 -21.98 -19.15
C GLU A 365 19.21 -20.50 -19.25
N PHE A 366 19.85 -19.75 -20.16
CA PHE A 366 19.55 -18.34 -20.36
C PHE A 366 18.07 -18.12 -20.72
N ILE A 367 17.54 -18.89 -21.67
CA ILE A 367 16.15 -18.80 -22.11
C ILE A 367 15.18 -19.16 -20.98
N SER A 368 15.51 -20.18 -20.18
CA SER A 368 14.67 -20.62 -19.07
C SER A 368 14.62 -19.57 -17.96
N ILE A 369 15.76 -18.97 -17.61
CA ILE A 369 15.85 -17.97 -16.53
C ILE A 369 15.34 -16.60 -16.99
N TYR A 370 15.54 -16.26 -18.27
CA TYR A 370 15.22 -14.96 -18.85
C TYR A 370 14.32 -15.12 -20.09
N PRO A 371 13.06 -15.56 -19.93
CA PRO A 371 12.16 -15.83 -21.06
C PRO A 371 11.66 -14.54 -21.76
N ASP A 372 11.66 -13.40 -21.07
CA ASP A 372 11.07 -12.14 -21.53
C ASP A 372 12.07 -10.97 -21.53
N GLU A 373 13.34 -11.24 -21.86
CA GLU A 373 14.37 -10.21 -21.94
C GLU A 373 14.68 -9.80 -23.39
N GLU A 374 15.25 -8.61 -23.59
CA GLU A 374 15.60 -8.10 -24.92
C GLU A 374 16.56 -9.04 -25.69
N LEU A 375 17.40 -9.79 -24.96
CA LEU A 375 18.35 -10.74 -25.52
C LEU A 375 17.76 -12.12 -25.79
N THR A 376 16.56 -12.44 -25.30
CA THR A 376 15.95 -13.76 -25.45
C THR A 376 15.78 -14.20 -26.91
N PRO A 377 15.26 -13.35 -27.83
CA PRO A 377 15.20 -13.70 -29.25
C PRO A 377 16.57 -14.00 -29.87
N ASN A 378 17.63 -13.35 -29.37
CA ASN A 378 19.00 -13.61 -29.80
C ASN A 378 19.49 -14.95 -29.26
N ALA A 379 19.17 -15.30 -28.01
CA ALA A 379 19.53 -16.58 -27.41
C ALA A 379 18.91 -17.75 -28.17
N TYR A 380 17.61 -17.70 -28.49
CA TYR A 380 16.97 -18.73 -29.33
C TYR A 380 17.64 -18.87 -30.71
N TYR A 381 17.99 -17.74 -31.35
CA TYR A 381 18.71 -17.77 -32.63
C TYR A 381 20.08 -18.47 -32.51
N TRP A 382 20.86 -18.15 -31.49
CA TRP A 382 22.18 -18.77 -31.30
C TRP A 382 22.09 -20.23 -30.82
N LEU A 383 21.04 -20.59 -30.11
CA LEU A 383 20.73 -21.98 -29.79
C LEU A 383 20.50 -22.78 -31.08
N ALA A 384 19.64 -22.28 -31.97
CA ALA A 384 19.41 -22.89 -33.27
C ALA A 384 20.70 -22.95 -34.13
N GLU A 385 21.54 -21.91 -34.11
CA GLU A 385 22.85 -21.92 -34.78
C GLU A 385 23.80 -22.99 -34.22
N ASN A 386 23.77 -23.27 -32.92
CA ASN A 386 24.55 -24.37 -32.34
C ASN A 386 24.09 -25.73 -32.86
N TYR A 387 22.78 -25.99 -32.88
CA TYR A 387 22.23 -27.23 -33.44
C TYR A 387 22.52 -27.35 -34.94
N TYR A 388 22.44 -26.24 -35.68
CA TYR A 388 22.83 -26.16 -37.09
C TYR A 388 24.32 -26.51 -37.27
N ALA A 389 25.22 -25.93 -36.48
CA ALA A 389 26.65 -26.23 -36.55
C ALA A 389 26.95 -27.71 -36.23
N GLY A 390 26.22 -28.29 -35.28
CA GLY A 390 26.27 -29.71 -34.93
C GLY A 390 25.56 -30.64 -35.92
N LYS A 391 25.05 -30.12 -37.04
CA LYS A 391 24.28 -30.87 -38.07
C LYS A 391 23.00 -31.54 -37.54
N LYS A 392 22.49 -31.09 -36.40
CA LYS A 392 21.20 -31.49 -35.83
C LYS A 392 20.09 -30.67 -36.49
N TRP A 393 19.87 -30.92 -37.78
CA TRP A 393 19.07 -30.05 -38.64
C TRP A 393 17.60 -29.97 -38.24
N THR A 394 16.99 -31.08 -37.80
CA THR A 394 15.60 -31.10 -37.34
C THR A 394 15.39 -30.14 -36.18
N THR A 395 16.17 -30.30 -35.11
CA THR A 395 16.12 -29.44 -33.92
C THR A 395 16.45 -27.98 -34.26
N ALA A 396 17.42 -27.74 -35.14
CA ALA A 396 17.73 -26.39 -35.59
C ALA A 396 16.55 -25.73 -36.31
N ALA A 397 15.85 -26.46 -37.18
CA ALA A 397 14.69 -25.96 -37.90
C ALA A 397 13.55 -25.59 -36.94
N ASP A 398 13.25 -26.45 -35.96
CA ASP A 398 12.21 -26.20 -34.96
C ASP A 398 12.49 -24.91 -34.16
N ILE A 399 13.73 -24.72 -33.71
CA ILE A 399 14.11 -23.54 -32.92
C ILE A 399 14.18 -22.28 -33.79
N PHE A 400 14.64 -22.36 -35.05
CA PHE A 400 14.57 -21.20 -35.95
C PHE A 400 13.12 -20.80 -36.26
N GLN A 401 12.22 -21.77 -36.41
CA GLN A 401 10.79 -21.51 -36.56
C GLN A 401 10.22 -20.85 -35.31
N GLU A 402 10.64 -21.29 -34.12
CA GLU A 402 10.23 -20.67 -32.86
C GLU A 402 10.67 -19.20 -32.75
N VAL A 403 11.89 -18.85 -33.20
CA VAL A 403 12.34 -17.44 -33.26
C VAL A 403 11.41 -16.60 -34.13
N ILE A 404 10.99 -17.14 -35.28
CA ILE A 404 10.10 -16.47 -36.23
C ILE A 404 8.71 -16.27 -35.65
N ASP A 405 8.16 -17.32 -35.04
CA ASP A 405 6.78 -17.34 -34.56
C ASP A 405 6.62 -16.50 -33.29
N ARG A 406 7.56 -16.63 -32.34
CA ARG A 406 7.52 -15.89 -31.07
C ARG A 406 7.99 -14.45 -31.20
N PHE A 407 8.97 -14.18 -32.07
CA PHE A 407 9.61 -12.86 -32.17
C PHE A 407 9.56 -12.27 -33.59
N PRO A 408 8.39 -12.22 -34.26
CA PRO A 408 8.28 -11.89 -35.69
C PRO A 408 8.76 -10.48 -36.06
N LYS A 409 8.78 -9.55 -35.08
CA LYS A 409 9.24 -8.17 -35.26
C LYS A 409 10.72 -7.98 -34.92
N HIS A 410 11.35 -8.93 -34.24
CA HIS A 410 12.73 -8.81 -33.81
C HIS A 410 13.68 -8.96 -35.00
N PRO A 411 14.80 -8.22 -35.09
CA PRO A 411 15.74 -8.34 -36.21
C PRO A 411 16.22 -9.77 -36.48
N LYS A 412 16.34 -10.61 -35.44
CA LYS A 412 16.75 -12.02 -35.56
C LYS A 412 15.73 -12.94 -36.20
N ALA A 413 14.44 -12.59 -36.26
CA ALA A 413 13.49 -13.38 -37.04
C ALA A 413 13.85 -13.38 -38.53
N ARG A 414 14.35 -12.25 -39.06
CA ARG A 414 14.83 -12.16 -40.45
C ARG A 414 16.03 -13.07 -40.70
N ASP A 415 17.01 -13.04 -39.79
CA ASP A 415 18.18 -13.92 -39.85
C ASP A 415 17.76 -15.40 -39.74
N ALA A 416 16.77 -15.70 -38.88
CA ALA A 416 16.24 -17.04 -38.66
C ALA A 416 15.55 -17.61 -39.90
N TYR A 417 14.78 -16.83 -40.67
CA TYR A 417 14.20 -17.29 -41.93
C TYR A 417 15.27 -17.80 -42.91
N LEU A 418 16.36 -17.04 -43.08
CA LEU A 418 17.46 -17.45 -43.96
C LEU A 418 18.08 -18.77 -43.48
N LYS A 419 18.32 -18.90 -42.18
CA LYS A 419 18.88 -20.11 -41.59
C LYS A 419 17.94 -21.30 -41.62
N LEU A 420 16.63 -21.09 -41.45
CA LEU A 420 15.61 -22.12 -41.59
C LEU A 420 15.59 -22.68 -43.01
N GLY A 421 15.59 -21.82 -44.03
CA GLY A 421 15.65 -22.26 -45.43
C GLY A 421 16.92 -23.05 -45.74
N MET A 422 18.07 -22.61 -45.20
CA MET A 422 19.34 -23.35 -45.33
C MET A 422 19.29 -24.71 -44.61
N THR A 423 18.63 -24.76 -43.46
CA THR A 423 18.44 -26.00 -42.68
C THR A 423 17.59 -27.00 -43.45
N TYR A 424 16.44 -26.59 -44.00
CA TYR A 424 15.62 -27.46 -44.85
C TYR A 424 16.37 -27.95 -46.09
N TYR A 425 17.20 -27.10 -46.70
CA TYR A 425 18.04 -27.52 -47.82
C TYR A 425 19.03 -28.62 -47.40
N ASN A 426 19.68 -28.49 -46.23
CA ASN A 426 20.60 -29.51 -45.71
C ASN A 426 19.89 -30.83 -45.33
N MET A 427 18.58 -30.78 -45.08
CA MET A 427 17.72 -31.95 -44.86
C MET A 427 17.20 -32.58 -46.17
N ASP A 428 17.63 -32.09 -47.34
CA ASP A 428 17.11 -32.43 -48.68
C ASP A 428 15.61 -32.11 -48.87
N MET A 429 15.04 -31.28 -47.99
CA MET A 429 13.66 -30.78 -48.06
C MET A 429 13.59 -29.56 -48.98
N LYS A 430 13.90 -29.76 -50.27
CA LYS A 430 14.11 -28.68 -51.25
C LYS A 430 12.86 -27.83 -51.49
N LEU A 431 11.67 -28.40 -51.42
CA LEU A 431 10.41 -27.65 -51.58
C LEU A 431 10.22 -26.68 -50.41
N GLN A 432 10.33 -27.17 -49.18
CA GLN A 432 10.23 -26.37 -47.96
C GLN A 432 11.30 -25.28 -47.92
N ALA A 433 12.55 -25.61 -48.30
CA ALA A 433 13.63 -24.64 -48.41
C ALA A 433 13.27 -23.53 -49.41
N ARG A 434 12.78 -23.90 -50.60
CA ARG A 434 12.37 -22.95 -51.64
C ARG A 434 11.26 -22.01 -51.16
N ASP A 435 10.24 -22.56 -50.49
CA ASP A 435 9.12 -21.78 -49.97
C ASP A 435 9.60 -20.73 -48.95
N VAL A 436 10.48 -21.12 -48.03
CA VAL A 436 11.08 -20.18 -47.05
C VAL A 436 11.90 -19.10 -47.75
N PHE A 437 12.73 -19.45 -48.74
CA PHE A 437 13.52 -18.45 -49.46
C PHE A 437 12.65 -17.49 -50.30
N GLN A 438 11.56 -17.97 -50.89
CA GLN A 438 10.60 -17.13 -51.59
C GLN A 438 9.90 -16.19 -50.61
N LEU A 439 9.54 -16.68 -49.42
CA LEU A 439 8.96 -15.87 -48.36
C LEU A 439 9.89 -14.73 -47.91
N ILE A 440 11.21 -14.98 -47.81
CA ILE A 440 12.19 -13.91 -47.51
C ILE A 440 12.18 -12.83 -48.60
N LYS A 441 12.08 -13.22 -49.87
CA LYS A 441 12.04 -12.28 -51.00
C LYS A 441 10.80 -11.40 -50.96
N ASP A 442 9.68 -11.97 -50.57
CA ASP A 442 8.38 -11.29 -50.52
C ASP A 442 8.26 -10.40 -49.27
N LEU A 443 8.63 -10.91 -48.09
CA LEU A 443 8.53 -10.17 -46.82
C LEU A 443 9.69 -9.19 -46.59
N TYR A 444 10.89 -9.52 -47.08
CA TYR A 444 12.12 -8.76 -46.82
C TYR A 444 12.91 -8.50 -48.10
N PRO A 445 12.37 -7.75 -49.09
CA PRO A 445 13.02 -7.52 -50.38
C PRO A 445 14.39 -6.82 -50.29
N LYS A 446 14.69 -6.16 -49.16
CA LYS A 446 15.98 -5.52 -48.85
C LYS A 446 16.84 -6.34 -47.88
N HIS A 447 16.63 -7.66 -47.78
CA HIS A 447 17.42 -8.53 -46.91
C HIS A 447 18.91 -8.39 -47.23
N SER A 448 19.75 -8.23 -46.20
CA SER A 448 21.19 -7.96 -46.34
C SER A 448 21.96 -9.04 -47.10
N ARG A 449 21.43 -10.27 -47.11
CA ARG A 449 21.97 -11.44 -47.81
C ARG A 449 21.08 -11.93 -48.96
N MET A 450 20.37 -11.04 -49.64
CA MET A 450 19.47 -11.42 -50.74
C MET A 450 20.19 -12.20 -51.86
N ASP A 451 21.46 -11.94 -52.12
CA ASP A 451 22.26 -12.72 -53.08
C ASP A 451 22.37 -14.20 -52.70
N LEU A 452 22.50 -14.49 -51.40
CA LEU A 452 22.54 -15.86 -50.89
C LEU A 452 21.16 -16.53 -51.01
N VAL A 453 20.09 -15.80 -50.70
CA VAL A 453 18.70 -16.27 -50.88
C VAL A 453 18.45 -16.66 -52.34
N ASN A 454 18.83 -15.78 -53.29
CA ASN A 454 18.69 -16.04 -54.73
C ASN A 454 19.50 -17.26 -55.19
N ARG A 455 20.70 -17.47 -54.64
CA ARG A 455 21.51 -18.65 -54.93
C ARG A 455 20.83 -19.94 -54.48
N TYR A 456 20.30 -19.98 -53.26
CA TYR A 456 19.59 -21.16 -52.79
C TYR A 456 18.30 -21.43 -53.57
N LEU A 457 17.55 -20.38 -53.96
CA LEU A 457 16.39 -20.52 -54.84
C LEU A 457 16.76 -21.24 -56.16
N GLN A 458 17.89 -20.90 -56.77
CA GLN A 458 18.39 -21.58 -57.97
C GLN A 458 18.75 -23.04 -57.68
N LEU A 459 19.44 -23.31 -56.57
CA LEU A 459 19.82 -24.68 -56.17
C LEU A 459 18.60 -25.57 -55.90
N THR A 460 17.52 -24.99 -55.38
CA THR A 460 16.23 -25.69 -55.14
C THR A 460 15.32 -25.74 -56.37
N ALA A 461 15.68 -25.09 -57.49
CA ALA A 461 14.84 -25.02 -58.68
C ALA A 461 14.99 -26.22 -59.64
N ASN A 462 16.13 -26.92 -59.58
CA ASN A 462 16.43 -28.10 -60.42
C ASN A 462 15.96 -29.40 -59.75
N LEU A 463 14.67 -29.46 -59.41
CA LEU A 463 14.00 -30.68 -58.93
C LEU A 463 13.53 -31.55 -60.10
#